data_AF-A0A918P4E8-F1
#
_entry.id   AF-A0A918P4E8-F1
#
_cell.length_a   1.000
_cell.length_b   1.000
_cell.length_c   1.000
_cell.angle_alpha   90.00
_cell.angle_beta   90.00
_cell.angle_gamma   90.00
#
_symmetry.space_group_name_H-M   'P 1'
#
loop_
_entity.id
_entity.type
_entity.pdbx_description
1 polymer ?
#
loop_
_entity_poly.entity_id
_entity_poly.type
_entity_poly.pdbx_seq_one_letter_code
_entity_poly.pdbx_strand_id
1 'polypeptide(L)'
;MENPITFFQKMLFSLDLPPTFDLVQPDGAKALYRDMQRLREERLVRGAPNVADNADDSTDYLMRARSSTGGYLSKPFTDDIELPLKLG
;
A
#
# COMPACT_ATOMS: atom_id res chain seq x y z
N MET A 1 -1.35 3.04 24.96
CA MET A 1 -0.99 3.53 23.61
C MET A 1 -1.99 2.96 22.62
N GLU A 2 -2.52 3.78 21.72
CA GLU A 2 -3.42 3.31 20.66
C GLU A 2 -2.63 2.48 19.62
N ASN A 3 -3.24 1.42 19.09
CA ASN A 3 -2.63 0.62 18.03
C ASN A 3 -2.48 1.48 16.76
N PRO A 4 -1.29 1.56 16.13
CA PRO A 4 -1.07 2.34 14.92
C PRO A 4 -2.09 2.06 13.79
N ILE A 5 -2.51 0.81 13.61
CA ILE A 5 -3.51 0.41 12.61
C ILE A 5 -4.85 1.09 12.89
N THR A 6 -5.29 1.08 14.16
CA THR A 6 -6.54 1.71 14.59
C THR A 6 -6.49 3.23 14.40
N PHE A 7 -5.35 3.85 14.70
CA PHE A 7 -5.14 5.27 14.44
C PHE A 7 -5.26 5.59 12.94
N PHE A 8 -4.61 4.82 12.08
CA PHE A 8 -4.69 5.02 10.63
C PHE A 8 -6.08 4.77 10.05
N GLN A 9 -6.81 3.77 10.56
CA GLN A 9 -8.21 3.56 10.18
C GLN A 9 -9.04 4.79 10.52
N LYS A 10 -8.93 5.32 11.74
CA LYS A 10 -9.63 6.56 12.12
C LYS A 10 -9.26 7.71 11.20
N MET A 11 -7.97 7.90 10.90
CA MET A 11 -7.52 8.94 9.98
C MET A 11 -8.14 8.80 8.58
N LEU A 12 -8.17 7.58 8.02
CA LEU A 12 -8.80 7.29 6.71
C LEU A 12 -10.31 7.58 6.68
N PHE A 13 -11.00 7.47 7.82
CA PHE A 13 -12.44 7.77 7.92
C PHE A 13 -12.74 9.21 8.31
N SER A 14 -11.85 9.87 9.06
CA SER A 14 -12.06 11.22 9.59
C SER A 14 -11.64 12.34 8.63
N LEU A 15 -10.79 12.06 7.65
CA LEU A 15 -10.23 13.08 6.75
C LEU A 15 -11.14 13.47 5.57
N ASP A 16 -12.41 13.07 5.58
CA ASP A 16 -13.36 13.28 4.45
C ASP A 16 -12.72 12.90 3.09
N LEU A 17 -11.92 11.82 3.13
CA LEU A 17 -11.19 11.35 1.96
C LEU A 17 -12.19 10.87 0.90
N PRO A 18 -11.84 11.01 -0.38
CA PRO A 18 -12.65 10.44 -1.44
C PRO A 18 -12.86 8.93 -1.21
N PRO A 19 -14.01 8.39 -1.63
CA PRO A 19 -14.33 6.97 -1.44
C PRO A 19 -13.32 6.05 -2.14
N THR A 20 -12.65 6.54 -3.18
CA THR A 20 -11.59 5.85 -3.90
C THR A 20 -10.37 6.75 -4.13
N PHE A 21 -9.21 6.13 -4.36
CA PHE A 21 -7.95 6.79 -4.67
C PHE A 21 -7.34 6.17 -5.93
N ASP A 22 -6.62 6.98 -6.70
CA ASP A 22 -5.97 6.61 -7.96
C ASP A 22 -4.45 6.47 -7.85
N LEU A 23 -3.85 6.90 -6.73
CA LEU A 23 -2.43 6.81 -6.45
C LEU A 23 -2.21 6.66 -4.94
N VAL A 24 -1.24 5.83 -4.55
CA VAL A 24 -0.75 5.79 -3.17
C VAL A 24 0.78 5.78 -3.16
N GLN A 25 1.36 6.57 -2.25
CA GLN A 25 2.79 6.58 -1.97
C GLN A 25 2.98 6.31 -0.48
N PRO A 26 3.19 5.04 -0.06
CA PRO A 26 3.56 4.78 1.33
C PRO A 26 5.01 5.24 1.52
N ASP A 27 5.19 6.16 2.46
CA ASP A 27 6.48 6.72 2.85
C ASP A 27 6.49 6.93 4.38
N GLY A 28 6.63 5.83 5.11
CA GLY A 28 6.49 5.84 6.57
C GLY A 28 7.06 4.57 7.19
N ALA A 29 6.51 4.15 8.34
CA ALA A 29 7.02 2.97 9.06
C ALA A 29 6.86 1.68 8.23
N LYS A 30 7.96 1.11 7.76
CA LYS A 30 8.00 -0.08 6.88
C LYS A 30 7.38 -1.33 7.52
N ALA A 31 7.46 -1.43 8.85
CA ALA A 31 6.79 -2.47 9.64
C ALA A 31 5.26 -2.47 9.50
N LEU A 32 4.65 -1.35 9.08
CA LEU A 32 3.19 -1.22 8.89
C LEU A 32 2.77 -1.30 7.43
N TYR A 33 3.69 -1.38 6.46
CA TYR A 33 3.36 -1.29 5.04
C TYR A 33 2.33 -2.33 4.61
N ARG A 34 2.44 -3.57 5.10
CA ARG A 34 1.51 -4.63 4.74
C ARG A 34 0.10 -4.41 5.31
N ASP A 35 0.01 -4.00 6.57
CA ASP A 35 -1.28 -3.69 7.20
C ASP A 35 -1.94 -2.49 6.52
N MET A 36 -1.15 -1.45 6.23
CA MET A 36 -1.62 -0.26 5.54
C MET A 36 -2.03 -0.55 4.09
N GLN A 37 -1.32 -1.44 3.39
CA GLN A 37 -1.75 -1.93 2.08
C GLN A 37 -3.12 -2.58 2.17
N ARG A 38 -3.33 -3.50 3.13
CA ARG A 38 -4.61 -4.18 3.34
C ARG A 38 -5.75 -3.20 3.63
N LEU A 39 -5.51 -2.17 4.44
CA LEU A 39 -6.54 -1.19 4.80
C LEU A 39 -7.03 -0.34 3.61
N ARG A 40 -6.18 -0.13 2.60
CA ARG A 40 -6.46 0.78 1.48
C ARG A 40 -6.86 0.05 0.20
N GLU A 41 -6.57 -1.25 0.10
CA GLU A 41 -6.68 -2.03 -1.14
C GLU A 41 -8.07 -1.99 -1.78
N GLU A 42 -9.14 -1.93 -0.99
CA GLU A 42 -10.54 -1.86 -1.48
C GLU A 42 -10.93 -0.48 -2.03
N ARG A 43 -10.19 0.56 -1.66
CA ARG A 43 -10.44 1.94 -2.12
C ARG A 43 -9.53 2.33 -3.29
N LEU A 44 -8.55 1.49 -3.66
CA LEU A 44 -7.70 1.72 -4.82
C LEU A 44 -8.45 1.34 -6.09
N VAL A 45 -8.51 2.26 -7.05
CA VAL A 45 -9.08 1.94 -8.36
C VAL A 45 -8.17 0.97 -9.12
N ARG A 46 -8.76 0.19 -10.03
CA ARG A 46 -7.99 -0.63 -10.98
C ARG A 46 -7.05 0.26 -11.79
N GLY A 47 -5.79 -0.15 -11.92
CA GLY A 47 -4.75 0.61 -12.60
C GLY A 47 -4.10 1.68 -11.72
N ALA A 48 -4.51 1.84 -10.46
CA ALA A 48 -3.82 2.74 -9.54
C ALA A 48 -2.40 2.23 -9.24
N PRO A 49 -1.35 3.05 -9.41
CA PRO A 49 -0.01 2.70 -8.97
C PRO A 49 0.16 2.92 -7.46
N ASN A 50 0.96 2.05 -6.85
CA ASN A 50 1.61 2.27 -5.57
C ASN A 50 3.07 2.62 -5.83
N VAL A 51 3.56 3.73 -5.28
CA VAL A 51 4.98 4.10 -5.33
C VAL A 51 5.59 3.82 -3.96
N ALA A 52 6.02 2.59 -3.72
CA ALA A 52 6.46 2.17 -2.41
C ALA A 52 7.96 2.39 -2.20
N ASP A 53 8.26 3.39 -1.37
CA ASP A 53 9.61 3.77 -0.99
C ASP A 53 10.20 2.85 0.09
N ASN A 54 11.51 2.53 -0.02
CA ASN A 54 12.26 1.46 0.67
C ASN A 54 11.39 0.23 0.96
N ALA A 55 10.82 -0.34 -0.10
CA ALA A 55 9.93 -1.49 -0.03
C ALA A 55 10.68 -2.77 0.36
N ASP A 56 11.98 -2.83 0.10
CA ASP A 56 12.90 -3.91 0.50
C ASP A 56 13.00 -4.09 2.03
N ASP A 57 12.78 -3.02 2.80
CA ASP A 57 12.63 -3.07 4.26
C ASP A 57 11.30 -3.70 4.73
N SER A 58 10.42 -4.12 3.81
CA SER A 58 9.14 -4.75 4.10
C SER A 58 8.92 -6.01 3.27
N THR A 59 9.53 -7.12 3.70
CA THR A 59 9.45 -8.42 3.01
C THR A 59 8.00 -8.88 2.78
N ASP A 60 7.12 -8.75 3.78
CA ASP A 60 5.71 -9.17 3.70
C ASP A 60 4.89 -8.34 2.70
N TYR A 61 5.25 -7.07 2.53
CA TYR A 61 4.66 -6.19 1.53
C TYR A 61 5.09 -6.65 0.12
N LEU A 62 6.40 -6.84 -0.09
CA LEU A 62 6.94 -7.28 -1.38
C LEU A 62 6.42 -8.66 -1.78
N MET A 63 6.35 -9.61 -0.85
CA MET A 63 5.79 -10.94 -1.11
C MET A 63 4.36 -10.87 -1.63
N ARG A 64 3.55 -9.95 -1.10
CA ARG A 64 2.18 -9.73 -1.60
C ARG A 64 2.16 -9.02 -2.93
N ALA A 65 2.92 -7.93 -3.06
CA ALA A 65 2.96 -7.14 -4.27
C ALA A 65 3.41 -7.97 -5.49
N ARG A 66 4.39 -8.85 -5.29
CA ARG A 66 4.98 -9.70 -6.34
C ARG A 66 4.28 -11.07 -6.50
N SER A 67 3.31 -11.40 -5.64
CA SER A 67 2.55 -12.65 -5.76
C SER A 67 1.62 -12.62 -6.98
N SER A 68 1.57 -13.74 -7.72
CA SER A 68 0.64 -13.91 -8.85
C SER A 68 -0.84 -13.85 -8.43
N THR A 69 -1.14 -14.14 -7.16
CA THR A 69 -2.48 -14.02 -6.57
C THR A 69 -2.63 -12.76 -5.72
N GLY A 70 -1.62 -11.90 -5.70
CA GLY A 70 -1.56 -10.71 -4.85
C GLY A 70 -2.48 -9.57 -5.27
N GLY A 71 -3.00 -9.60 -6.49
CA GLY A 71 -3.88 -8.56 -7.05
C GLY A 71 -3.13 -7.36 -7.63
N TYR A 72 -1.80 -7.46 -7.78
CA TYR A 72 -0.95 -6.42 -8.33
C TYR A 72 -0.04 -6.95 -9.43
N LEU A 73 0.25 -6.10 -10.42
CA LEU A 73 1.39 -6.27 -11.32
C LEU A 73 2.52 -5.40 -10.76
N SER A 74 3.56 -6.02 -10.23
CA SER A 74 4.63 -5.29 -9.53
C SER A 74 5.96 -5.39 -10.24
N LYS A 75 6.69 -4.27 -10.26
CA LYS A 75 8.05 -4.18 -10.77
C LYS A 75 8.92 -3.35 -9.83
N PRO A 76 10.19 -3.71 -9.62
CA PRO A 76 11.15 -2.79 -9.04
C PRO A 76 11.35 -1.62 -10.01
N PHE A 77 11.42 -0.41 -9.48
CA PHE A 77 11.77 0.80 -10.23
C PHE A 77 13.24 1.17 -10.02
N THR A 78 13.69 1.09 -8.76
CA THR A 78 15.08 1.16 -8.30
C THR A 78 15.32 0.02 -7.31
N ASP A 79 16.49 -0.01 -6.68
CA ASP A 79 16.84 -1.06 -5.71
C ASP A 79 15.91 -1.05 -4.47
N ASP A 80 15.42 0.13 -4.10
CA ASP A 80 14.62 0.40 -2.91
C ASP A 80 13.15 0.74 -3.21
N ILE A 81 12.80 1.13 -4.44
CA ILE A 81 11.42 1.48 -4.82
C ILE A 81 10.74 0.35 -5.58
N GLU A 82 9.55 -0.05 -5.12
CA GLU A 82 8.65 -0.96 -5.81
C GLU A 82 7.45 -0.21 -6.42
N LEU A 83 7.05 -0.57 -7.64
CA LEU A 83 5.88 -0.05 -8.34
C LEU A 83 4.79 -1.12 -8.60
N PRO A 84 3.93 -1.44 -7.61
CA PRO A 84 2.77 -2.28 -7.83
C PRO A 84 1.61 -1.52 -8.49
N LEU A 85 1.06 -2.08 -9.56
CA LEU A 85 -0.14 -1.60 -10.23
C LEU A 85 -1.34 -2.47 -9.84
N LYS A 86 -2.42 -1.87 -9.32
CA LYS A 86 -3.64 -2.61 -8.93
C LYS A 86 -4.30 -3.26 -10.14
N LEU A 87 -4.55 -4.57 -10.10
CA LEU A 87 -5.10 -5.31 -11.24
C LEU A 87 -6.63 -5.45 -11.26
N GLY A 88 -7.28 -5.36 -10.11
CA GLY A 88 -8.73 -5.53 -9.93
C GLY A 88 -9.27 -4.59 -8.89
#